data_AF-A0A924S9H5-F1
#
_entry.id   AF-A0A924S9H5-F1
#
_cell.length_a   1.000
_cell.length_b   1.000
_cell.length_c   1.000
_cell.angle_alpha   90.00
_cell.angle_beta   90.00
_cell.angle_gamma   90.00
#
_symmetry.space_group_name_H-M   'P 1'
#
loop_
_entity.id
_entity.type
_entity.pdbx_description
1 polymer ?
#
loop_
_entity_poly.entity_id
_entity_poly.type
_entity_poly.pdbx_seq_one_letter_code
_entity_poly.pdbx_strand_id
1 'polypeptide(L)' 'MDLVGQVQTAKACIVGIFATHPEVVVLDVQLEGGMGMDVLKAVPCADPGIASVVFNNNSAAAPALLTH' A
#
# COMPACT_ATOMS: atom_id res chain seq x y z
N MET A 1 1.49 19.34 3.98
CA MET A 1 1.32 17.97 3.46
C MET A 1 -0.18 17.75 3.39
N ASP A 2 -0.70 17.51 2.20
CA ASP A 2 -2.14 17.36 1.97
C ASP A 2 -2.44 15.95 1.47
N LEU A 3 -3.61 15.42 1.81
CA LEU A 3 -3.99 14.07 1.40
C LEU A 3 -4.59 14.15 -0.01
N VAL A 4 -3.82 13.76 -1.01
CA VAL A 4 -4.22 13.85 -2.42
C VAL A 4 -5.11 12.67 -2.90
N GLY A 5 -5.26 11.62 -2.09
CA GLY A 5 -6.14 10.50 -2.41
C GLY A 5 -6.10 9.36 -1.38
N GLN A 6 -7.18 8.57 -1.35
CA GLN A 6 -7.30 7.35 -0.52
C GLN A 6 -8.07 6.28 -1.28
N VAL A 7 -7.54 5.06 -1.30
CA VAL A 7 -8.09 3.92 -2.04
C VAL A 7 -7.76 2.62 -1.31
N GLN A 8 -8.52 1.56 -1.57
CA GLN A 8 -8.43 0.28 -0.82
C GLN A 8 -7.88 -0.88 -1.65
N THR A 9 -7.86 -0.77 -2.98
CA THR A 9 -7.42 -1.86 -3.88
C THR A 9 -6.07 -1.55 -4.51
N ALA A 10 -5.27 -2.59 -4.79
CA ALA A 10 -3.95 -2.44 -5.43
C ALA A 10 -4.04 -1.72 -6.79
N LYS A 11 -5.05 -2.05 -7.61
CA LYS A 11 -5.27 -1.41 -8.91
C LYS A 11 -5.60 0.08 -8.76
N ALA A 12 -6.44 0.44 -7.79
CA ALA A 12 -6.80 1.83 -7.54
C ALA A 12 -5.61 2.62 -6.98
N CYS A 13 -4.75 2.01 -6.15
CA CYS A 13 -3.48 2.63 -5.73
C CYS A 13 -2.62 3.00 -6.94
N ILE A 14 -2.37 2.04 -7.84
CA ILE A 14 -1.53 2.28 -9.03
C ILE A 14 -2.09 3.45 -9.85
N VAL A 15 -3.38 3.42 -10.18
CA VAL A 15 -4.02 4.49 -10.97
C VAL A 15 -3.99 5.84 -10.24
N GLY A 16 -4.26 5.85 -8.94
CA GLY A 16 -4.29 7.07 -8.13
C GLY A 16 -2.91 7.73 -8.02
N ILE A 17 -1.85 6.93 -7.84
CA ILE A 17 -0.46 7.41 -7.76
C ILE A 17 -0.06 8.07 -9.10
N PHE A 18 -0.37 7.41 -10.22
CA PHE A 18 -0.09 8.00 -11.55
C PHE A 18 -0.95 9.23 -11.86
N ALA A 19 -2.17 9.32 -11.35
CA ALA A 19 -3.03 10.47 -11.60
C ALA A 19 -2.66 11.71 -10.75
N THR A 20 -2.14 11.49 -9.54
CA THR A 20 -1.93 12.56 -8.55
C THR A 20 -0.46 12.92 -8.33
N HIS A 21 0.48 12.11 -8.83
CA HIS A 21 1.92 12.29 -8.66
C HIS A 21 2.33 12.67 -7.22
N PRO A 22 1.99 11.85 -6.22
CA PRO A 22 2.33 12.13 -4.83
C PRO A 22 3.83 11.97 -4.59
N GLU A 23 4.39 12.82 -3.72
CA GLU A 23 5.79 12.72 -3.28
C GLU A 23 6.01 11.53 -2.32
N VAL A 24 4.98 11.20 -1.54
CA VAL A 24 5.01 10.12 -0.54
C VAL A 24 3.74 9.28 -0.70
N VAL A 25 3.92 7.97 -0.74
CA VAL A 25 2.80 7.02 -0.73
C VAL A 25 2.89 6.13 0.50
N VAL A 26 1.77 6.03 1.21
CA VAL A 26 1.59 5.13 2.34
C VAL A 26 0.76 3.94 1.86
N LEU A 27 1.33 2.74 1.92
CA LEU A 27 0.66 1.51 1.53
C LEU A 27 0.63 0.49 2.66
N ASP A 28 -0.51 -0.16 2.84
CA ASP A 28 -0.58 -1.42 3.57
C ASP A 28 0.00 -2.55 2.69
N VAL A 29 0.61 -3.56 3.32
CA VAL A 29 1.04 -4.79 2.65
C VAL A 29 -0.15 -5.58 2.12
N GLN A 30 -1.28 -5.55 2.83
CA GLN A 30 -2.49 -6.28 2.43
C GLN A 30 -3.56 -5.30 1.97
N LEU A 31 -3.83 -5.30 0.66
CA LEU A 31 -4.86 -4.49 0.04
C LEU A 31 -6.04 -5.37 -0.35
N GLU A 32 -7.20 -4.75 -0.56
CA GLU A 32 -8.34 -5.49 -1.09
C GLU A 32 -8.03 -5.97 -2.52
N GLY A 33 -8.05 -7.30 -2.69
CA GLY A 33 -7.81 -7.95 -3.98
C GLY A 33 -6.35 -7.95 -4.45
N GLY A 34 -5.36 -7.65 -3.60
CA GLY A 34 -3.95 -7.70 -3.99
C GLY A 34 -2.97 -7.36 -2.86
N MET A 35 -1.67 -7.34 -3.17
CA MET A 35 -0.62 -7.00 -2.21
C MET A 35 -0.11 -5.58 -2.46
N GLY A 36 0.19 -4.83 -1.41
CA GLY A 36 0.87 -3.54 -1.53
C GLY A 36 2.22 -3.65 -2.26
N MET A 37 2.86 -4.83 -2.19
CA MET A 37 4.06 -5.13 -2.95
C MET A 37 3.86 -5.09 -4.47
N ASP A 38 2.68 -5.39 -4.99
CA ASP A 38 2.41 -5.32 -6.43
C ASP A 38 2.36 -3.86 -6.90
N VAL A 39 1.85 -2.96 -6.05
CA VAL A 39 1.89 -1.51 -6.27
C VAL A 39 3.34 -1.01 -6.22
N LEU A 40 4.13 -1.45 -5.24
CA LEU A 40 5.55 -1.10 -5.12
C LEU A 40 6.43 -1.67 -6.23
N LYS A 41 6.01 -2.73 -6.93
CA LYS A 41 6.69 -3.17 -8.16
C LYS A 41 6.34 -2.29 -9.34
N ALA A 42 5.12 -1.76 -9.39
CA ALA A 42 4.63 -0.96 -10.51
C ALA A 42 5.10 0.51 -10.47
N VAL A 43 5.23 1.11 -9.28
CA VAL A 43 5.48 2.55 -9.11
C VAL A 43 6.95 2.96 -9.38
N PRO A 44 7.99 2.33 -8.78
CA PRO A 44 9.39 2.70 -9.01
C PRO A 44 9.88 2.38 -10.43
N CYS A 45 9.23 1.44 -11.14
CA CYS A 45 9.50 1.20 -12.56
C CYS A 45 9.11 2.39 -13.45
N ALA A 46 8.25 3.29 -12.97
CA ALA A 46 7.73 4.40 -13.74
C ALA A 46 8.18 5.78 -13.23
N ASP A 47 8.50 5.91 -11.94
CA ASP A 47 9.08 7.15 -11.38
C ASP A 47 10.01 6.87 -10.18
N PRO A 48 11.34 6.97 -10.34
CA PRO A 48 12.30 6.75 -9.25
C PRO A 48 12.33 7.87 -8.20
N GLY A 49 11.60 8.98 -8.40
CA GLY A 49 11.53 10.10 -7.45
C GLY A 49 10.55 9.90 -6.29
N ILE A 50 9.68 8.90 -6.35
CA ILE A 50 8.61 8.70 -5.36
C ILE A 50 9.13 7.90 -4.16
N ALA A 51 9.16 8.53 -2.98
CA ALA A 51 9.47 7.85 -1.73
C ALA A 51 8.28 6.98 -1.30
N SER A 52 8.45 5.66 -1.34
CA SER A 52 7.40 4.71 -0.96
C SER A 52 7.60 4.21 0.47
N VAL A 53 6.60 4.40 1.34
CA VAL A 53 6.60 3.89 2.72
C VAL A 53 5.59 2.77 2.83
N VAL A 54 6.07 1.59 3.21
CA VAL A 54 5.25 0.38 3.37
C VAL A 54 4.97 0.18 4.84
N PHE A 55 3.69 0.21 5.21
CA PHE A 55 3.25 -0.21 6.52
C PHE A 55 2.83 -1.67 6.43
N ASN A 56 3.59 -2.54 7.11
CA ASN A 56 3.17 -3.91 7.31
C ASN A 56 2.47 -3.99 8.67
N ASN A 57 1.15 -4.14 8.68
CA ASN A 57 0.51 -4.64 9.89
C ASN A 57 0.80 -6.14 9.96
N ASN A 58 1.89 -6.54 10.62
CA ASN A 58 2.13 -7.94 11.01
C ASN A 58 1.15 -8.31 12.13
N SER A 59 -0.15 -8.29 11.85
CA SER A 59 -1.15 -8.95 12.67
C SER A 59 -1.10 -10.43 12.33
N ALA A 60 0.03 -11.08 12.63
CA ALA A 60 -0.03 -12.49 12.95
C ALA A 60 -0.98 -12.54 14.15
N ALA A 61 -2.24 -12.89 13.90
CA ALA A 61 -3.21 -13.13 14.95
C ALA A 61 -2.51 -14.05 15.95
N ALA A 62 -2.25 -13.55 17.16
CA ALA A 62 -1.77 -14.40 18.24
C ALA A 62 -2.77 -15.57 18.30
N PRO A 63 -2.32 -16.83 18.23
CA PRO A 63 -3.23 -17.96 18.25
C PRO A 63 -4.11 -17.78 19.47
N ALA A 64 -5.42 -17.65 19.25
CA ALA A 64 -6.38 -17.62 20.34
C ALA A 64 -6.11 -18.87 21.16
N LEU A 65 -5.57 -18.68 22.37
CA LEU A 65 -5.31 -19.77 23.29
C LEU A 65 -6.68 -20.38 23.57
N LEU A 66 -6.97 -21.51 22.92
CA LEU A 66 -8.20 -22.25 23.09
C LEU A 66 -8.16 -22.82 24.52
N THR A 67 -8.70 -22.08 25.48
CA THR A 67 -8.95 -22.58 26.83
C THR A 67 -10.06 -23.63 26.75
N HIS A 68 -9.66 -24.90 26.90
CA HIS A 68 -10.52 -25.99 27.31
C HIS A 68 -9.95 -26.62 28.57
#